data_AF-A0A7M3MF43-F1
#
_entry.id   AF-A0A7M3MF43-F1
#
_cell.length_a   1.000
_cell.length_b   1.000
_cell.length_c   1.000
_cell.angle_alpha   90.00
_cell.angle_beta   90.00
_cell.angle_gamma   90.00
#
_symmetry.space_group_name_H-M   'P 1'
#
loop_
_entity.id
_entity.type
_entity.pdbx_description
1 polymer ?
#
loop_
_entity_poly.entity_id
_entity_poly.type
_entity_poly.pdbx_seq_one_letter_code
_entity_poly.pdbx_strand_id
1 'polypeptide(L)'
;MKIGRNEPCPCGSGKKYKKCCLSKVEAEDSAYHHVSAVYNGLVDKLMHFVGNDLGEDILDVALDEFLLWESDDEELAPFEGFAQLFIPWTLFTWSLHEEDIQDIDAPISLPPETTIAEYYAQKNADSLNSLEKKTLMAVGRVPFSFCEIASVNPGRGFTCQDIFTMQTRKIVEHSGSSSLERGDILFYSAAKIDAVEMLLGLSPIKFPPANKIHLIDLRTFLEQHHGAITQSVLHERDVELREMFLDLYEAAFSPPVFTNTDGDLLEPRTLHFAIDDAQQAFEALHHLCATGTRKELLEYAERDSSGRLVAVEIPWERLESGENALMGNTLLGSIIITGQKMTVEVNSEGRARQIKDVITNALGDSVRHKTTSLHSLSAPGGKKSKTDAMESHNMLLEDPQLRAELEQRFIDHWSNWLDSPLPALKGISPREAAATSEGREKVQALLDSAASNKGPELELQAKGIELARKELGL
;
A
#
# COMPACT_ATOMS: atom_id res chain seq x y z
N MET A 1 3.26 -23.65 15.25
CA MET A 1 3.45 -24.82 16.14
C MET A 1 2.52 -25.95 15.68
N LYS A 2 3.01 -27.17 15.41
CA LYS A 2 2.15 -28.33 15.08
C LYS A 2 1.76 -29.05 16.37
N ILE A 3 0.45 -29.11 16.68
CA ILE A 3 -0.08 -29.79 17.87
C ILE A 3 0.13 -31.30 17.75
N GLY A 4 0.70 -31.93 18.77
CA GLY A 4 0.90 -33.37 18.81
C GLY A 4 -0.43 -34.13 18.87
N ARG A 5 -0.59 -35.20 18.08
CA ARG A 5 -1.84 -36.00 18.02
C ARG A 5 -2.37 -36.47 19.39
N ASN A 6 -1.48 -36.69 20.35
CA ASN A 6 -1.83 -37.15 21.69
C ASN A 6 -1.95 -36.03 22.74
N GLU A 7 -1.66 -34.78 22.39
CA GLU A 7 -1.75 -33.62 23.30
C GLU A 7 -3.21 -33.27 23.61
N PRO A 8 -3.48 -32.57 24.74
CA PRO A 8 -4.78 -31.98 25.02
C PRO A 8 -5.24 -31.09 23.87
N CYS A 9 -6.49 -31.25 23.46
CA CYS A 9 -7.05 -30.49 22.35
C CYS A 9 -7.17 -29.00 22.73
N PRO A 10 -6.75 -28.06 21.87
CA PRO A 10 -6.76 -26.62 22.18
C PRO A 10 -8.17 -26.02 22.26
N CYS A 11 -9.22 -26.74 21.86
CA CYS A 11 -10.61 -26.27 21.97
C CYS A 11 -11.17 -26.29 23.39
N GLY A 12 -10.36 -26.62 24.40
CA GLY A 12 -10.78 -26.67 25.80
C GLY A 12 -11.61 -27.91 26.18
N SER A 13 -11.77 -28.89 25.28
CA SER A 13 -12.59 -30.08 25.54
C SER A 13 -12.00 -31.10 26.52
N GLY A 14 -10.74 -30.94 26.93
CA GLY A 14 -10.01 -31.89 27.77
C GLY A 14 -9.67 -33.24 27.12
N LYS A 15 -10.11 -33.49 25.87
CA LYS A 15 -9.81 -34.71 25.11
C LYS A 15 -8.46 -34.61 24.40
N LYS A 16 -7.85 -35.75 24.05
CA LYS A 16 -6.67 -35.79 23.14
C LYS A 16 -7.05 -35.22 21.77
N TYR A 17 -6.18 -34.45 21.14
CA TYR A 17 -6.42 -33.80 19.84
C TYR A 17 -6.93 -34.79 18.77
N LYS A 18 -6.32 -35.98 18.68
CA LYS A 18 -6.75 -37.05 17.75
C LYS A 18 -8.17 -37.59 17.98
N LYS A 19 -8.72 -37.44 19.18
CA LYS A 19 -10.09 -37.88 19.54
C LYS A 19 -11.08 -36.71 19.59
N CYS A 20 -10.67 -35.53 19.12
CA CYS A 20 -11.45 -34.31 19.14
C CYS A 20 -11.33 -33.62 17.78
N CYS A 21 -10.67 -32.46 17.71
CA CYS A 21 -10.65 -31.62 16.52
C CYS A 21 -9.90 -32.22 15.33
N LEU A 22 -8.98 -33.17 15.51
CA LEU A 22 -8.21 -33.73 14.38
C LEU A 22 -9.12 -34.34 13.29
N SER A 23 -10.10 -35.16 13.69
CA SER A 23 -11.03 -35.78 12.73
C SER A 23 -11.88 -34.76 11.96
N LYS A 24 -12.20 -33.63 12.60
CA LYS A 24 -12.94 -32.54 11.95
C LYS A 24 -12.06 -31.83 10.92
N VAL A 25 -10.81 -31.56 11.29
CA VAL A 25 -9.81 -30.97 10.38
C VAL A 25 -9.57 -31.90 9.18
N GLU A 26 -9.34 -33.20 9.41
CA GLU A 26 -9.12 -34.16 8.33
C GLU A 26 -10.34 -34.27 7.38
N ALA A 27 -11.57 -34.12 7.91
CA ALA A 27 -12.78 -34.09 7.09
C ALA A 27 -12.93 -32.79 6.29
N GLU A 28 -12.63 -31.63 6.89
CA GLU A 28 -12.62 -30.32 6.20
C GLU A 28 -11.58 -30.32 5.06
N ASP A 29 -10.36 -30.78 5.32
CA ASP A 29 -9.29 -30.87 4.31
C ASP A 29 -9.69 -31.80 3.15
N SER A 30 -10.29 -32.95 3.46
CA SER A 30 -10.76 -33.89 2.43
C SER A 30 -11.89 -33.31 1.58
N ALA A 31 -12.84 -32.58 2.20
CA ALA A 31 -13.91 -31.92 1.47
C ALA A 31 -13.36 -30.81 0.56
N TYR A 32 -12.42 -30.02 1.06
CA TYR A 32 -11.74 -28.99 0.28
C TYR A 32 -11.02 -29.58 -0.94
N HIS A 33 -10.20 -30.62 -0.75
CA HIS A 33 -9.51 -31.27 -1.87
C HIS A 33 -10.46 -31.84 -2.91
N HIS A 34 -11.60 -32.39 -2.48
CA HIS A 34 -12.61 -32.91 -3.41
C HIS A 34 -13.26 -31.79 -4.24
N VAL A 35 -13.71 -30.72 -3.58
CA VAL A 35 -14.32 -29.56 -4.25
C VAL A 35 -13.32 -28.86 -5.18
N SER A 36 -12.10 -28.63 -4.71
CA SER A 36 -11.02 -28.01 -5.48
C SER A 36 -10.66 -28.83 -6.73
N ALA A 37 -10.60 -30.17 -6.62
CA ALA A 37 -10.36 -31.03 -7.79
C ALA A 37 -11.47 -30.93 -8.84
N VAL A 38 -12.73 -30.81 -8.41
CA VAL A 38 -13.86 -30.64 -9.33
C VAL A 38 -13.85 -29.27 -9.98
N TYR A 39 -13.59 -28.21 -9.20
CA TYR A 39 -13.48 -26.85 -9.72
C TYR A 39 -12.35 -26.72 -10.74
N ASN A 40 -11.14 -27.19 -10.41
CA ASN A 40 -10.01 -27.16 -11.33
C ASN A 40 -10.29 -27.97 -12.60
N GLY A 41 -10.90 -29.15 -12.47
CA GLY A 41 -11.30 -29.94 -13.64
C GLY A 41 -12.37 -29.26 -14.51
N LEU A 42 -13.25 -28.44 -13.91
CA LEU A 42 -14.20 -27.60 -14.66
C LEU A 42 -13.51 -26.43 -15.35
N VAL A 43 -12.59 -25.74 -14.67
CA VAL A 43 -11.78 -24.68 -15.27
C VAL A 43 -11.00 -25.22 -16.46
N ASP A 44 -10.35 -26.38 -16.33
CA ASP A 44 -9.64 -27.02 -17.44
C ASP A 44 -10.58 -27.29 -18.63
N LYS A 45 -11.77 -27.86 -18.39
CA LYS A 45 -12.77 -28.11 -19.43
C LYS A 45 -13.25 -26.82 -20.11
N LEU A 46 -13.47 -25.76 -19.33
CA LEU A 46 -13.90 -24.47 -19.83
C LEU A 46 -12.81 -23.79 -20.66
N MET A 47 -11.55 -23.83 -20.22
CA MET A 47 -10.43 -23.31 -21.01
C MET A 47 -10.24 -24.07 -22.33
N HIS A 48 -10.40 -25.40 -22.32
CA HIS A 48 -10.41 -26.18 -23.56
C HIS A 48 -11.61 -25.81 -24.46
N PHE A 49 -12.76 -25.49 -23.88
CA PHE A 49 -13.94 -25.05 -24.62
C PHE A 49 -13.72 -23.67 -25.25
N VAL A 50 -13.11 -22.74 -24.51
CA VAL A 50 -12.71 -21.42 -25.05
C VAL A 50 -11.83 -21.60 -26.29
N GLY A 51 -10.71 -22.33 -26.17
CA GLY A 51 -9.77 -22.49 -27.28
C GLY A 51 -10.32 -23.27 -28.48
N ASN A 52 -11.16 -24.29 -28.28
CA ASN A 52 -11.64 -25.13 -29.38
C ASN A 52 -12.95 -24.64 -30.01
N ASP A 53 -13.84 -24.02 -29.24
CA ASP A 53 -15.20 -23.72 -29.66
C ASP A 53 -15.48 -22.21 -29.80
N LEU A 54 -14.77 -21.34 -29.07
CA LEU A 54 -14.97 -19.89 -29.09
C LEU A 54 -13.87 -19.14 -29.84
N GLY A 55 -12.65 -19.69 -29.88
CA GLY A 55 -11.46 -19.05 -30.45
C GLY A 55 -10.61 -18.38 -29.38
N GLU A 56 -9.30 -18.24 -29.62
CA GLU A 56 -8.37 -17.67 -28.63
C GLU A 56 -8.55 -16.15 -28.47
N ASP A 57 -8.95 -15.44 -29.53
CA ASP A 57 -9.14 -13.98 -29.55
C ASP A 57 -10.18 -13.49 -28.52
N ILE A 58 -11.10 -14.35 -28.08
CA ILE A 58 -12.10 -13.99 -27.06
C ILE A 58 -11.46 -13.65 -25.71
N LEU A 59 -10.28 -14.22 -25.42
CA LEU A 59 -9.56 -13.91 -24.19
C LEU A 59 -8.93 -12.52 -24.23
N ASP A 60 -8.56 -12.04 -25.42
CA ASP A 60 -8.01 -10.69 -25.58
C ASP A 60 -9.12 -9.64 -25.38
N VAL A 61 -10.31 -9.87 -25.97
CA VAL A 61 -11.49 -9.02 -25.74
C VAL A 61 -11.87 -8.97 -24.26
N ALA A 62 -11.92 -10.14 -23.61
CA ALA A 62 -12.19 -10.22 -22.19
C ALA A 62 -11.13 -9.49 -21.35
N LEU A 63 -9.85 -9.58 -21.76
CA LEU A 63 -8.75 -8.97 -21.03
C LEU A 63 -8.81 -7.44 -21.12
N ASP A 64 -9.07 -6.90 -22.30
CA ASP A 64 -9.24 -5.46 -22.49
C ASP A 64 -10.40 -4.94 -21.63
N GLU A 65 -11.55 -5.61 -21.64
CA GLU A 65 -12.66 -5.23 -20.75
C GLU A 65 -12.29 -5.39 -19.27
N PHE A 66 -11.61 -6.48 -18.89
CA PHE A 66 -11.17 -6.73 -17.52
C PHE A 66 -10.32 -5.56 -16.99
N LEU A 67 -9.44 -5.04 -17.84
CA LEU A 67 -8.56 -3.89 -17.61
C LEU A 67 -9.21 -2.54 -17.95
N LEU A 68 -10.53 -2.50 -18.15
CA LEU A 68 -11.31 -1.29 -18.41
C LEU A 68 -10.82 -0.49 -19.64
N TRP A 69 -10.25 -1.18 -20.62
CA TRP A 69 -9.68 -0.60 -21.83
C TRP A 69 -8.57 0.44 -21.55
N GLU A 70 -7.94 0.39 -20.37
CA GLU A 70 -6.79 1.23 -19.99
C GLU A 70 -5.44 0.58 -20.37
N SER A 71 -5.46 -0.50 -21.15
CA SER A 71 -4.31 -1.35 -21.50
C SER A 71 -3.25 -0.70 -22.41
N ASP A 72 -3.33 0.61 -22.68
CA ASP A 72 -2.30 1.36 -23.43
C ASP A 72 -0.98 1.53 -22.65
N ASP A 73 -0.98 1.28 -21.33
CA ASP A 73 0.23 1.33 -20.51
C ASP A 73 1.01 0.00 -20.54
N GLU A 74 2.16 0.00 -21.23
CA GLU A 74 3.14 -1.10 -21.27
C GLU A 74 3.64 -1.56 -19.87
N GLU A 75 3.28 -0.84 -18.79
CA GLU A 75 3.67 -1.10 -17.40
C GLU A 75 2.63 -1.90 -16.59
N LEU A 76 1.37 -2.05 -17.05
CA LEU A 76 0.40 -2.93 -16.40
C LEU A 76 0.91 -4.38 -16.51
N ALA A 77 1.04 -5.05 -15.36
CA ALA A 77 1.71 -6.34 -15.24
C ALA A 77 1.22 -7.33 -16.32
N PRO A 78 2.14 -8.06 -16.99
CA PRO A 78 1.76 -9.02 -18.03
C PRO A 78 0.69 -9.97 -17.47
N PHE A 79 -0.31 -10.32 -18.27
CA PHE A 79 -1.40 -11.28 -18.04
C PHE A 79 -1.20 -12.30 -16.90
N GLU A 80 0.00 -12.87 -16.78
CA GLU A 80 0.43 -13.75 -15.67
C GLU A 80 0.17 -13.19 -14.27
N GLY A 81 0.27 -11.87 -14.06
CA GLY A 81 0.08 -11.20 -12.78
C GLY A 81 -1.37 -11.23 -12.27
N PHE A 82 -2.34 -11.24 -13.18
CA PHE A 82 -3.78 -11.17 -12.85
C PHE A 82 -4.54 -12.47 -13.14
N ALA A 83 -3.89 -13.52 -13.64
CA ALA A 83 -4.55 -14.77 -14.02
C ALA A 83 -5.48 -15.36 -12.93
N GLN A 84 -5.14 -15.19 -11.65
CA GLN A 84 -5.96 -15.65 -10.52
C GLN A 84 -7.28 -14.87 -10.34
N LEU A 85 -7.38 -13.65 -10.86
CA LEU A 85 -8.61 -12.85 -10.89
C LEU A 85 -9.30 -12.97 -12.24
N PHE A 86 -8.52 -12.82 -13.31
CA PHE A 86 -8.99 -12.78 -14.68
C PHE A 86 -9.70 -14.07 -15.08
N ILE A 87 -9.06 -15.24 -14.93
CA ILE A 87 -9.64 -16.51 -15.41
C ILE A 87 -11.00 -16.81 -14.76
N PRO A 88 -11.19 -16.73 -13.43
CA PRO A 88 -12.51 -16.90 -12.83
C PRO A 88 -13.53 -15.85 -13.27
N TRP A 89 -13.12 -14.59 -13.42
CA TRP A 89 -13.99 -13.52 -13.90
C TRP A 89 -14.50 -13.83 -15.32
N THR A 90 -13.59 -14.10 -16.26
CA THR A 90 -13.89 -14.40 -17.67
C THR A 90 -14.78 -15.63 -17.82
N LEU A 91 -14.50 -16.69 -17.06
CA LEU A 91 -15.24 -17.95 -17.21
C LEU A 91 -16.64 -17.89 -16.59
N PHE A 92 -16.80 -17.24 -15.44
CA PHE A 92 -18.01 -17.38 -14.62
C PHE A 92 -18.85 -16.11 -14.47
N THR A 93 -18.29 -14.93 -14.76
CA THR A 93 -18.94 -13.63 -14.48
C THR A 93 -19.11 -12.79 -15.73
N TRP A 94 -18.07 -12.69 -16.56
CA TRP A 94 -18.10 -11.94 -17.81
C TRP A 94 -19.20 -12.47 -18.73
N SER A 95 -20.05 -11.58 -19.22
CA SER A 95 -21.18 -11.89 -20.09
C SER A 95 -20.90 -11.38 -21.49
N LEU A 96 -21.11 -12.25 -22.47
CA LEU A 96 -20.87 -11.92 -23.88
C LEU A 96 -22.01 -11.01 -24.39
N HIS A 97 -21.69 -9.79 -24.78
CA HIS A 97 -22.64 -8.88 -25.41
C HIS A 97 -22.70 -9.08 -26.93
N GLU A 98 -23.78 -8.61 -27.57
CA GLU A 98 -23.96 -8.77 -29.02
C GLU A 98 -22.83 -8.11 -29.84
N GLU A 99 -22.16 -7.10 -29.29
CA GLU A 99 -21.04 -6.39 -29.92
C GLU A 99 -19.75 -7.24 -29.88
N ASP A 100 -19.42 -7.85 -28.74
CA ASP A 100 -18.29 -8.78 -28.60
C ASP A 100 -18.43 -9.99 -29.54
N ILE A 101 -19.66 -10.44 -29.76
CA ILE A 101 -20.00 -11.57 -30.64
C ILE A 101 -19.86 -11.18 -32.12
N GLN A 102 -20.02 -9.90 -32.48
CA GLN A 102 -19.89 -9.42 -33.85
C GLN A 102 -18.42 -9.22 -34.28
N ASP A 103 -17.54 -8.91 -33.33
CA ASP A 103 -16.10 -8.73 -33.58
C ASP A 103 -15.34 -10.06 -33.71
N ILE A 104 -15.92 -11.16 -33.23
CA ILE A 104 -15.35 -12.50 -33.33
C ILE A 104 -16.03 -13.25 -34.49
N ASP A 105 -15.27 -13.73 -35.48
CA ASP A 105 -15.77 -14.55 -36.60
C ASP A 105 -16.08 -16.00 -36.15
N ALA A 106 -16.81 -16.13 -35.04
CA ALA A 106 -17.13 -17.40 -34.41
C ALA A 106 -18.25 -18.12 -35.19
N PRO A 107 -18.08 -19.41 -35.51
CA PRO A 107 -19.05 -20.17 -36.32
C PRO A 107 -20.38 -20.48 -35.58
N ILE A 108 -20.59 -19.95 -34.36
CA ILE A 108 -21.75 -20.24 -33.52
C ILE A 108 -22.40 -18.93 -33.03
N SER A 109 -23.73 -18.86 -33.11
CA SER A 109 -24.53 -17.83 -32.45
C SER A 109 -24.46 -18.03 -30.93
N LEU A 110 -23.67 -17.19 -30.27
CA LEU A 110 -23.62 -17.09 -28.82
C LEU A 110 -24.90 -16.39 -28.33
N PRO A 111 -25.60 -16.91 -27.31
CA PRO A 111 -26.72 -16.19 -26.72
C PRO A 111 -26.16 -14.97 -25.97
N PRO A 112 -26.64 -13.74 -26.27
CA PRO A 112 -26.18 -12.55 -25.57
C PRO A 112 -26.51 -12.63 -24.07
N GLU A 113 -25.75 -11.88 -23.27
CA GLU A 113 -25.88 -11.81 -21.81
C GLU A 113 -25.64 -13.15 -21.09
N THR A 114 -24.97 -14.11 -21.74
CA THR A 114 -24.64 -15.42 -21.17
C THR A 114 -23.15 -15.51 -20.86
N THR A 115 -22.78 -16.13 -19.74
CA THR A 115 -21.36 -16.37 -19.41
C THR A 115 -20.81 -17.59 -20.13
N ILE A 116 -19.48 -17.69 -20.25
CA ILE A 116 -18.82 -18.86 -20.87
C ILE A 116 -19.22 -20.16 -20.16
N ALA A 117 -19.27 -20.15 -18.83
CA ALA A 117 -19.69 -21.29 -18.02
C ALA A 117 -21.16 -21.68 -18.25
N GLU A 118 -22.07 -20.70 -18.35
CA GLU A 118 -23.48 -20.96 -18.66
C GLU A 118 -23.63 -21.57 -20.06
N TYR A 119 -22.91 -21.03 -21.04
CA TYR A 119 -22.95 -21.53 -22.41
C TYR A 119 -22.37 -22.95 -22.52
N TYR A 120 -21.24 -23.21 -21.88
CA TYR A 120 -20.65 -24.54 -21.76
C TYR A 120 -21.64 -25.53 -21.14
N ALA A 121 -22.31 -25.14 -20.05
CA ALA A 121 -23.28 -25.99 -19.36
C ALA A 121 -24.48 -26.35 -20.22
N GLN A 122 -24.97 -25.42 -21.05
CA GLN A 122 -26.06 -25.66 -22.00
C GLN A 122 -25.63 -26.65 -23.10
N LYS A 123 -24.45 -26.45 -23.71
CA LYS A 123 -23.94 -27.30 -24.80
C LYS A 123 -23.56 -28.71 -24.33
N ASN A 124 -23.13 -28.84 -23.08
CA ASN A 124 -22.61 -30.08 -22.49
C ASN A 124 -23.51 -30.67 -21.39
N ALA A 125 -24.81 -30.35 -21.41
CA ALA A 125 -25.74 -30.71 -20.34
C ALA A 125 -25.78 -32.22 -20.02
N ASP A 126 -25.57 -33.08 -21.02
CA ASP A 126 -25.59 -34.54 -20.89
C ASP A 126 -24.26 -35.14 -20.37
N SER A 127 -23.13 -34.45 -20.55
CA SER A 127 -21.81 -34.92 -20.12
C SER A 127 -21.43 -34.45 -18.71
N LEU A 128 -22.11 -33.41 -18.20
CA LEU A 128 -21.91 -32.88 -16.86
C LEU A 128 -22.50 -33.80 -15.78
N ASN A 129 -21.65 -34.21 -14.84
CA ASN A 129 -22.09 -34.97 -13.67
C ASN A 129 -22.81 -34.07 -12.64
N SER A 130 -23.47 -34.69 -11.66
CA SER A 130 -24.27 -33.95 -10.67
C SER A 130 -23.47 -32.96 -9.82
N LEU A 131 -22.19 -33.25 -9.53
CA LEU A 131 -21.36 -32.38 -8.73
C LEU A 131 -20.83 -31.21 -9.55
N GLU A 132 -20.45 -31.45 -10.81
CA GLU A 132 -20.10 -30.40 -11.76
C GLU A 132 -21.24 -29.40 -11.97
N LYS A 133 -22.47 -29.88 -12.14
CA LYS A 133 -23.66 -29.02 -12.24
C LYS A 133 -23.84 -28.15 -11.00
N LYS A 134 -23.71 -28.74 -9.80
CA LYS A 134 -23.79 -27.99 -8.54
C LYS A 134 -22.68 -26.96 -8.41
N THR A 135 -21.44 -27.32 -8.78
CA THR A 135 -20.31 -26.39 -8.76
C THR A 135 -20.55 -25.22 -9.69
N LEU A 136 -20.94 -25.46 -10.95
CA LEU A 136 -21.26 -24.40 -11.92
C LEU A 136 -22.35 -23.46 -11.40
N MET A 137 -23.42 -24.00 -10.79
CA MET A 137 -24.47 -23.17 -10.17
C MET A 137 -23.99 -22.37 -8.96
N ALA A 138 -23.01 -22.88 -8.20
CA ALA A 138 -22.50 -22.22 -7.01
C ALA A 138 -21.48 -21.12 -7.32
N VAL A 139 -20.72 -21.25 -8.41
CA VAL A 139 -19.65 -20.30 -8.79
C VAL A 139 -20.06 -19.32 -9.90
N GLY A 140 -21.13 -19.62 -10.63
CA GLY A 140 -21.63 -18.75 -11.70
C GLY A 140 -22.11 -17.41 -11.17
N ARG A 141 -21.67 -16.32 -11.82
CA ARG A 141 -22.03 -14.92 -11.51
C ARG A 141 -21.76 -14.52 -10.06
N VAL A 142 -20.76 -15.11 -9.42
CA VAL A 142 -20.32 -14.70 -8.08
C VAL A 142 -19.42 -13.47 -8.23
N PRO A 143 -19.85 -12.28 -7.76
CA PRO A 143 -19.12 -11.05 -7.98
C PRO A 143 -17.79 -11.04 -7.21
N PHE A 144 -16.85 -10.25 -7.71
CA PHE A 144 -15.71 -9.83 -6.92
C PHE A 144 -16.11 -8.78 -5.89
N SER A 145 -15.33 -8.66 -4.84
CA SER A 145 -15.52 -7.72 -3.75
C SER A 145 -14.20 -7.49 -3.02
N PHE A 146 -14.22 -6.65 -1.99
CA PHE A 146 -13.11 -6.49 -1.06
C PHE A 146 -13.47 -7.05 0.31
N CYS A 147 -12.53 -7.72 0.95
CA CYS A 147 -12.69 -8.16 2.33
C CYS A 147 -11.51 -7.72 3.20
N GLU A 148 -11.83 -7.44 4.47
CA GLU A 148 -10.84 -7.20 5.52
C GLU A 148 -10.62 -8.49 6.31
N ILE A 149 -9.35 -8.88 6.50
CA ILE A 149 -8.98 -10.06 7.27
C ILE A 149 -9.25 -9.83 8.76
N ALA A 150 -10.19 -10.59 9.32
CA ALA A 150 -10.51 -10.55 10.74
C ALA A 150 -9.61 -11.49 11.58
N SER A 151 -9.28 -12.67 11.05
CA SER A 151 -8.36 -13.62 11.69
C SER A 151 -7.76 -14.60 10.69
N VAL A 152 -6.55 -15.08 10.97
CA VAL A 152 -5.81 -16.00 10.09
C VAL A 152 -5.43 -17.27 10.83
N ASN A 153 -5.57 -18.42 10.16
CA ASN A 153 -4.99 -19.69 10.57
C ASN A 153 -3.97 -20.12 9.50
N PRO A 154 -2.68 -19.76 9.66
CA PRO A 154 -1.67 -19.96 8.62
C PRO A 154 -1.59 -21.41 8.15
N GLY A 155 -1.63 -21.61 6.83
CA GLY A 155 -1.60 -22.94 6.22
C GLY A 155 -2.97 -23.63 6.15
N ARG A 156 -4.06 -22.96 6.54
CA ARG A 156 -5.43 -23.53 6.56
C ARG A 156 -6.49 -22.61 6.00
N GLY A 157 -6.42 -21.32 6.30
CA GLY A 157 -7.40 -20.36 5.82
C GLY A 157 -7.52 -19.15 6.72
N PHE A 158 -8.57 -18.39 6.52
CA PHE A 158 -8.81 -17.14 7.23
C PHE A 158 -10.30 -16.85 7.36
N THR A 159 -10.63 -15.97 8.29
CA THR A 159 -11.96 -15.35 8.39
C THR A 159 -11.82 -13.90 7.99
N CYS A 160 -12.67 -13.46 7.08
CA CYS A 160 -12.72 -12.07 6.62
C CYS A 160 -14.14 -11.53 6.70
N GLN A 161 -14.27 -10.22 6.73
CA GLN A 161 -15.54 -9.52 6.55
C GLN A 161 -15.52 -8.83 5.20
N ASP A 162 -16.52 -9.14 4.37
CA ASP A 162 -16.77 -8.41 3.15
C ASP A 162 -17.10 -6.95 3.48
N ILE A 163 -16.36 -6.01 2.89
CA ILE A 163 -16.42 -4.60 3.27
C ILE A 163 -17.76 -3.98 2.88
N PHE A 164 -18.35 -4.42 1.76
CA PHE A 164 -19.57 -3.85 1.20
C PHE A 164 -20.84 -4.49 1.76
N THR A 165 -20.91 -5.81 1.77
CA THR A 165 -22.09 -6.56 2.24
C THR A 165 -22.08 -6.80 3.75
N MET A 166 -20.97 -6.49 4.43
CA MET A 166 -20.72 -6.74 5.86
C MET A 166 -20.75 -8.23 6.25
N GLN A 167 -20.81 -9.13 5.26
CA GLN A 167 -20.89 -10.57 5.48
C GLN A 167 -19.54 -11.13 5.97
N THR A 168 -19.56 -11.87 7.07
CA THR A 168 -18.39 -12.63 7.53
C THR A 168 -18.31 -13.97 6.80
N ARG A 169 -17.12 -14.31 6.29
CA ARG A 169 -16.84 -15.54 5.55
C ARG A 169 -15.67 -16.29 6.15
N LYS A 170 -15.72 -17.62 6.14
CA LYS A 170 -14.65 -18.48 6.66
C LYS A 170 -14.05 -19.28 5.51
N ILE A 171 -13.02 -18.72 4.91
CA ILE A 171 -12.39 -19.23 3.70
C ILE A 171 -11.35 -20.30 4.06
N VAL A 172 -11.43 -21.43 3.35
CA VAL A 172 -10.38 -22.45 3.38
C VAL A 172 -9.37 -22.10 2.30
N GLU A 173 -8.13 -21.80 2.71
CA GLU A 173 -7.04 -21.43 1.80
C GLU A 173 -5.68 -21.75 2.43
N HIS A 174 -4.91 -22.62 1.79
CA HIS A 174 -3.71 -23.19 2.41
C HIS A 174 -2.46 -22.34 2.16
N SER A 175 -2.17 -21.99 0.90
CA SER A 175 -0.93 -21.29 0.56
C SER A 175 -1.04 -19.82 0.90
N GLY A 176 -2.12 -19.17 0.43
CA GLY A 176 -2.34 -17.74 0.59
C GLY A 176 -2.44 -17.28 2.05
N SER A 177 -2.93 -18.13 2.96
CA SER A 177 -3.09 -17.77 4.38
C SER A 177 -1.77 -17.64 5.16
N SER A 178 -0.62 -18.03 4.59
CA SER A 178 0.65 -18.02 5.32
C SER A 178 1.27 -16.63 5.48
N SER A 179 0.92 -15.68 4.61
CA SER A 179 1.46 -14.31 4.58
C SER A 179 0.43 -13.24 4.99
N LEU A 180 -0.81 -13.65 5.29
CA LEU A 180 -1.87 -12.75 5.71
C LEU A 180 -1.78 -12.41 7.20
N GLU A 181 -2.11 -11.18 7.52
CA GLU A 181 -2.19 -10.60 8.85
C GLU A 181 -3.59 -9.99 9.05
N ARG A 182 -3.98 -9.78 10.31
CA ARG A 182 -5.27 -9.14 10.61
C ARG A 182 -5.25 -7.70 10.09
N GLY A 183 -6.35 -7.26 9.48
CA GLY A 183 -6.51 -5.93 8.90
C GLY A 183 -6.03 -5.83 7.45
N ASP A 184 -5.31 -6.83 6.92
CA ASP A 184 -5.02 -6.90 5.49
C ASP A 184 -6.33 -6.86 4.69
N ILE A 185 -6.31 -6.17 3.56
CA ILE A 185 -7.45 -6.07 2.64
C ILE A 185 -7.12 -6.86 1.38
N LEU A 186 -8.09 -7.64 0.90
CA LEU A 186 -7.97 -8.45 -0.31
C LEU A 186 -9.11 -8.14 -1.27
N PHE A 187 -8.79 -8.04 -2.56
CA PHE A 187 -9.79 -8.14 -3.61
C PHE A 187 -9.97 -9.61 -3.97
N TYR A 188 -11.21 -10.11 -3.92
CA TYR A 188 -11.49 -11.54 -3.92
C TYR A 188 -12.86 -11.87 -4.52
N SER A 189 -13.01 -13.11 -4.94
CA SER A 189 -14.31 -13.75 -5.17
C SER A 189 -14.31 -15.11 -4.45
N ALA A 190 -15.42 -15.44 -3.79
CA ALA A 190 -15.54 -16.70 -3.04
C ALA A 190 -16.96 -17.26 -3.11
N ALA A 191 -17.06 -18.57 -3.25
CA ALA A 191 -18.31 -19.29 -3.30
C ALA A 191 -18.35 -20.43 -2.28
N LYS A 192 -19.56 -20.76 -1.85
CA LYS A 192 -19.82 -21.92 -1.01
C LYS A 192 -20.26 -23.09 -1.87
N ILE A 193 -19.43 -24.13 -1.96
CA ILE A 193 -19.72 -25.37 -2.66
C ILE A 193 -19.87 -26.48 -1.61
N ASP A 194 -21.08 -27.01 -1.47
CA ASP A 194 -21.48 -27.89 -0.37
C ASP A 194 -21.13 -27.31 1.02
N ALA A 195 -20.13 -27.90 1.70
CA ALA A 195 -19.69 -27.50 3.04
C ALA A 195 -18.43 -26.63 3.04
N VAL A 196 -17.86 -26.34 1.87
CA VAL A 196 -16.57 -25.64 1.72
C VAL A 196 -16.82 -24.24 1.17
N GLU A 197 -16.28 -23.24 1.84
CA GLU A 197 -16.20 -21.86 1.33
C GLU A 197 -14.81 -21.66 0.75
N MET A 198 -14.76 -21.56 -0.58
CA MET A 198 -13.54 -21.63 -1.39
C MET A 198 -13.34 -20.31 -2.13
N LEU A 199 -12.07 -19.90 -2.28
CA LEU A 199 -11.70 -18.79 -3.16
C LEU A 199 -11.85 -19.21 -4.61
N LEU A 200 -12.50 -18.35 -5.39
CA LEU A 200 -12.56 -18.46 -6.84
C LEU A 200 -11.45 -17.63 -7.47
N GLY A 201 -11.28 -16.40 -6.99
CA GLY A 201 -10.19 -15.52 -7.38
C GLY A 201 -9.69 -14.68 -6.21
N LEU A 202 -8.41 -14.31 -6.28
CA LEU A 202 -7.70 -13.58 -5.23
C LEU A 202 -6.69 -12.62 -5.84
N SER A 203 -6.60 -11.41 -5.30
CA SER A 203 -5.62 -10.42 -5.73
C SER A 203 -4.18 -10.90 -5.52
N PRO A 204 -3.26 -10.59 -6.45
CA PRO A 204 -1.85 -10.98 -6.35
C PRO A 204 -1.11 -10.27 -5.20
N ILE A 205 -1.65 -9.15 -4.74
CA ILE A 205 -1.17 -8.40 -3.58
C ILE A 205 -2.27 -8.27 -2.53
N LYS A 206 -1.86 -7.88 -1.33
CA LYS A 206 -2.72 -7.45 -0.23
C LYS A 206 -2.56 -5.95 -0.02
N PHE A 207 -3.65 -5.28 0.29
CA PHE A 207 -3.66 -3.84 0.55
C PHE A 207 -3.60 -3.56 2.06
N PRO A 208 -2.90 -2.50 2.48
CA PRO A 208 -2.83 -2.15 3.90
C PRO A 208 -4.19 -1.65 4.42
N PRO A 209 -4.43 -1.69 5.74
CA PRO A 209 -5.70 -1.26 6.33
C PRO A 209 -6.11 0.16 5.93
N ALA A 210 -5.16 1.08 5.71
CA ALA A 210 -5.44 2.46 5.33
C ALA A 210 -6.25 2.56 4.02
N ASN A 211 -6.09 1.63 3.07
CA ASN A 211 -6.82 1.64 1.81
C ASN A 211 -8.34 1.43 2.02
N LYS A 212 -8.76 0.93 3.19
CA LYS A 212 -10.18 0.78 3.55
C LYS A 212 -10.94 2.10 3.47
N ILE A 213 -10.29 3.25 3.64
CA ILE A 213 -10.96 4.56 3.59
C ILE A 213 -11.64 4.81 2.24
N HIS A 214 -11.01 4.38 1.14
CA HIS A 214 -11.53 4.51 -0.23
C HIS A 214 -12.71 3.55 -0.45
N LEU A 215 -12.59 2.34 0.11
CA LEU A 215 -13.65 1.33 0.06
C LEU A 215 -14.88 1.74 0.88
N ILE A 216 -14.70 2.44 2.00
CA ILE A 216 -15.80 3.00 2.81
C ILE A 216 -16.49 4.14 2.05
N ASP A 217 -15.73 4.99 1.36
CA ASP A 217 -16.29 6.03 0.48
C ASP A 217 -17.17 5.40 -0.62
N LEU A 218 -16.65 4.38 -1.32
CA LEU A 218 -17.39 3.66 -2.36
C LEU A 218 -18.62 2.94 -1.79
N ARG A 219 -18.48 2.27 -0.64
CA ARG A 219 -19.61 1.61 0.04
C ARG A 219 -20.71 2.60 0.38
N THR A 220 -20.35 3.76 0.95
CA THR A 220 -21.31 4.80 1.32
C THR A 220 -22.04 5.33 0.10
N PHE A 221 -21.32 5.53 -1.01
CA PHE A 221 -21.91 5.92 -2.29
C PHE A 221 -22.91 4.86 -2.79
N LEU A 222 -22.53 3.57 -2.78
CA LEU A 222 -23.41 2.47 -3.21
C LEU A 222 -24.64 2.33 -2.30
N GLU A 223 -24.48 2.45 -0.99
CA GLU A 223 -25.59 2.40 -0.02
C GLU A 223 -26.61 3.52 -0.24
N GLN A 224 -26.15 4.72 -0.61
CA GLN A 224 -27.05 5.84 -0.91
C GLN A 224 -27.90 5.62 -2.16
N HIS A 225 -27.37 4.90 -3.15
CA HIS A 225 -28.06 4.66 -4.44
C HIS A 225 -28.90 3.38 -4.43
N HIS A 226 -28.49 2.35 -3.69
CA HIS A 226 -29.09 1.01 -3.74
C HIS A 226 -29.68 0.53 -2.40
N GLY A 227 -29.42 1.23 -1.30
CA GLY A 227 -29.75 0.76 0.04
C GLY A 227 -28.81 -0.35 0.50
N ALA A 228 -29.33 -1.50 0.93
CA ALA A 228 -28.49 -2.60 1.36
C ALA A 228 -27.71 -3.20 0.18
N ILE A 229 -26.38 -3.23 0.26
CA ILE A 229 -25.54 -3.81 -0.79
C ILE A 229 -25.67 -5.33 -0.75
N THR A 230 -26.19 -5.90 -1.84
CA THR A 230 -26.32 -7.36 -2.02
C THR A 230 -25.33 -7.86 -3.06
N GLN A 231 -25.21 -9.18 -3.22
CA GLN A 231 -24.40 -9.77 -4.29
C GLN A 231 -24.87 -9.33 -5.70
N SER A 232 -26.17 -9.08 -5.89
CA SER A 232 -26.70 -8.53 -7.16
C SER A 232 -26.16 -7.13 -7.43
N VAL A 233 -26.14 -6.26 -6.41
CA VAL A 233 -25.60 -4.91 -6.53
C VAL A 233 -24.11 -4.94 -6.86
N LEU A 234 -23.35 -5.84 -6.24
CA LEU A 234 -21.92 -6.01 -6.55
C LEU A 234 -21.70 -6.54 -7.97
N HIS A 235 -22.54 -7.46 -8.45
CA HIS A 235 -22.47 -7.94 -9.84
C HIS A 235 -22.82 -6.82 -10.84
N GLU A 236 -23.81 -5.98 -10.54
CA GLU A 236 -24.17 -4.84 -11.39
C GLU A 236 -23.17 -3.68 -11.31
N ARG A 237 -22.21 -3.74 -10.39
CA ARG A 237 -21.18 -2.71 -10.13
C ARG A 237 -19.79 -3.31 -10.23
N ASP A 238 -19.63 -4.35 -11.04
CA ASP A 238 -18.36 -5.05 -11.19
C ASP A 238 -17.27 -4.12 -11.77
N VAL A 239 -17.66 -3.23 -12.68
CA VAL A 239 -16.77 -2.21 -13.28
C VAL A 239 -16.21 -1.29 -12.20
N GLU A 240 -17.05 -0.68 -11.35
CA GLU A 240 -16.57 0.23 -10.29
C GLU A 240 -15.72 -0.50 -9.23
N LEU A 241 -15.98 -1.79 -8.98
CA LEU A 241 -15.17 -2.60 -8.08
C LEU A 241 -13.81 -2.96 -8.69
N ARG A 242 -13.75 -3.23 -10.00
CA ARG A 242 -12.51 -3.48 -10.74
C ARG A 242 -11.68 -2.21 -10.90
N GLU A 243 -12.31 -1.07 -11.20
CA GLU A 243 -11.67 0.26 -11.23
C GLU A 243 -10.98 0.54 -9.89
N MET A 244 -11.71 0.42 -8.78
CA MET A 244 -11.15 0.55 -7.44
C MET A 244 -9.99 -0.43 -7.18
N PHE A 245 -10.05 -1.66 -7.69
CA PHE A 245 -8.94 -2.60 -7.55
C PHE A 245 -7.70 -2.16 -8.33
N LEU A 246 -7.88 -1.74 -9.58
CA LEU A 246 -6.80 -1.29 -10.46
C LEU A 246 -6.14 -0.02 -9.91
N ASP A 247 -6.93 0.96 -9.45
CA ASP A 247 -6.44 2.18 -8.78
C ASP A 247 -5.55 1.84 -7.57
N LEU A 248 -6.03 0.97 -6.68
CA LEU A 248 -5.28 0.58 -5.48
C LEU A 248 -4.05 -0.26 -5.84
N TYR A 249 -4.13 -1.06 -6.91
CA TYR A 249 -3.02 -1.86 -7.40
C TYR A 249 -1.93 -0.96 -7.96
N GLU A 250 -2.27 -0.04 -8.86
CA GLU A 250 -1.33 0.93 -9.43
C GLU A 250 -0.66 1.74 -8.31
N ALA A 251 -1.45 2.31 -7.40
CA ALA A 251 -0.94 3.08 -6.26
C ALA A 251 0.03 2.30 -5.35
N ALA A 252 -0.10 0.96 -5.28
CA ALA A 252 0.81 0.12 -4.51
C ALA A 252 2.19 -0.06 -5.17
N PHE A 253 2.29 0.14 -6.49
CA PHE A 253 3.53 0.04 -7.26
C PHE A 253 4.06 1.41 -7.73
N SER A 254 3.26 2.48 -7.65
CA SER A 254 3.75 3.84 -7.90
C SER A 254 4.79 4.24 -6.85
N PRO A 255 5.99 4.69 -7.24
CA PRO A 255 6.98 5.16 -6.29
C PRO A 255 6.44 6.37 -5.51
N PRO A 256 6.61 6.42 -4.17
CA PRO A 256 6.16 7.56 -3.39
C PRO A 256 6.86 8.85 -3.87
N VAL A 257 6.06 9.85 -4.21
CA VAL A 257 6.55 11.18 -4.57
C VAL A 257 6.89 11.91 -3.28
N PHE A 258 8.17 12.00 -2.96
CA PHE A 258 8.61 12.76 -1.79
C PHE A 258 8.75 14.25 -2.14
N THR A 259 8.10 15.08 -1.32
CA THR A 259 8.30 16.54 -1.33
C THR A 259 9.05 16.99 -0.08
N ASN A 260 9.77 18.10 -0.17
CA ASN A 260 10.39 18.75 0.99
C ASN A 260 9.34 19.54 1.80
N THR A 261 9.76 20.18 2.89
CA THR A 261 8.88 21.00 3.74
C THR A 261 8.30 22.24 3.06
N ASP A 262 8.77 22.59 1.86
CA ASP A 262 8.22 23.68 1.03
C ASP A 262 7.24 23.16 -0.05
N GLY A 263 7.01 21.83 -0.11
CA GLY A 263 6.17 21.20 -1.13
C GLY A 263 6.88 20.93 -2.47
N ASP A 264 8.17 21.26 -2.60
CA ASP A 264 8.94 20.97 -3.81
C ASP A 264 9.32 19.48 -3.86
N LEU A 265 9.40 18.90 -5.07
CA LEU A 265 9.97 17.57 -5.28
C LEU A 265 11.39 17.46 -4.71
N LEU A 266 11.69 16.35 -4.03
CA LEU A 266 13.05 16.06 -3.58
C LEU A 266 13.94 15.74 -4.78
N GLU A 267 14.76 16.70 -5.16
CA GLU A 267 15.79 16.58 -6.19
C GLU A 267 17.10 17.10 -5.63
N PRO A 268 17.94 16.24 -5.03
CA PRO A 268 19.23 16.64 -4.50
C PRO A 268 20.08 17.28 -5.60
N ARG A 269 20.47 18.52 -5.37
CA ARG A 269 21.23 19.35 -6.31
C ARG A 269 22.44 19.93 -5.58
N THR A 270 23.58 19.85 -6.26
CA THR A 270 24.82 20.46 -5.78
C THR A 270 25.21 21.58 -6.73
N LEU A 271 25.23 22.82 -6.22
CA LEU A 271 25.67 23.99 -6.96
C LEU A 271 27.15 24.21 -6.69
N HIS A 272 27.95 24.41 -7.74
CA HIS A 272 29.37 24.71 -7.61
C HIS A 272 29.66 26.15 -8.07
N PHE A 273 30.36 26.90 -7.23
CA PHE A 273 30.78 28.26 -7.46
C PHE A 273 32.31 28.37 -7.34
N ALA A 274 32.90 29.23 -8.16
CA ALA A 274 34.23 29.77 -7.91
C ALA A 274 34.09 31.09 -7.15
N ILE A 275 34.87 31.25 -6.09
CA ILE A 275 34.92 32.46 -5.26
C ILE A 275 36.34 32.99 -5.22
N ASP A 276 36.51 34.30 -5.08
CA ASP A 276 37.84 34.91 -5.03
C ASP A 276 38.51 34.72 -3.65
N ASP A 277 37.73 34.82 -2.55
CA ASP A 277 38.24 34.72 -1.18
C ASP A 277 37.24 34.03 -0.22
N ALA A 278 37.73 33.07 0.56
CA ALA A 278 36.92 32.30 1.50
C ALA A 278 36.42 33.13 2.69
N GLN A 279 37.24 34.07 3.19
CA GLN A 279 36.86 34.92 4.32
C GLN A 279 35.73 35.87 3.89
N GLN A 280 35.85 36.49 2.72
CA GLN A 280 34.81 37.34 2.15
C GLN A 280 33.50 36.58 1.95
N ALA A 281 33.56 35.36 1.38
CA ALA A 281 32.40 34.50 1.21
C ALA A 281 31.72 34.15 2.54
N PHE A 282 32.51 33.82 3.57
CA PHE A 282 31.98 33.56 4.90
C PHE A 282 31.33 34.79 5.53
N GLU A 283 31.98 35.96 5.51
CA GLU A 283 31.39 37.18 6.08
C GLU A 283 30.08 37.56 5.38
N ALA A 284 29.99 37.34 4.06
CA ALA A 284 28.79 37.64 3.30
C ALA A 284 27.63 36.66 3.61
N LEU A 285 27.91 35.40 3.94
CA LEU A 285 26.89 34.34 3.98
C LEU A 285 26.61 33.76 5.37
N HIS A 286 27.43 34.02 6.39
CA HIS A 286 27.26 33.41 7.72
C HIS A 286 25.89 33.70 8.38
N HIS A 287 25.25 34.81 8.02
CA HIS A 287 23.93 35.21 8.51
C HIS A 287 22.78 34.28 8.05
N LEU A 288 23.05 33.40 7.07
CA LEU A 288 22.08 32.39 6.60
C LEU A 288 21.92 31.23 7.59
N CYS A 289 22.83 31.09 8.55
CA CYS A 289 22.64 30.22 9.70
C CYS A 289 21.85 30.97 10.77
N ALA A 290 20.59 30.57 10.98
CA ALA A 290 19.71 31.27 11.90
C ALA A 290 19.97 30.87 13.37
N THR A 291 20.51 29.68 13.60
CA THR A 291 20.76 29.14 14.95
C THR A 291 22.18 29.35 15.47
N GLY A 292 23.16 29.39 14.57
CA GLY A 292 24.57 29.46 14.91
C GLY A 292 25.11 30.89 14.91
N THR A 293 25.90 31.23 15.92
CA THR A 293 26.66 32.48 15.92
C THR A 293 27.89 32.38 15.03
N ARG A 294 28.38 33.53 14.56
CA ARG A 294 29.63 33.63 13.80
C ARG A 294 30.81 32.93 14.50
N LYS A 295 30.85 32.94 15.84
CA LYS A 295 31.94 32.33 16.62
C LYS A 295 31.87 30.81 16.56
N GLU A 296 30.67 30.23 16.69
CA GLU A 296 30.45 28.77 16.66
C GLU A 296 30.74 28.19 15.28
N LEU A 297 30.32 28.86 14.20
CA LEU A 297 30.63 28.43 12.83
C LEU A 297 32.15 28.41 12.55
N LEU A 298 32.90 29.33 13.16
CA LEU A 298 34.35 29.41 13.01
C LEU A 298 35.12 28.46 13.93
N GLU A 299 34.45 27.80 14.88
CA GLU A 299 35.09 26.88 15.83
C GLU A 299 35.55 25.59 15.14
N TYR A 300 34.81 25.16 14.11
CA TYR A 300 35.10 24.01 13.26
C TYR A 300 35.78 24.38 11.92
N ALA A 301 36.13 25.65 11.74
CA ALA A 301 36.71 26.13 10.49
C ALA A 301 38.22 25.84 10.40
N GLU A 302 38.69 25.46 9.21
CA GLU A 302 40.11 25.24 8.95
C GLU A 302 40.81 26.54 8.56
N ARG A 303 42.02 26.74 9.07
CA ARG A 303 42.86 27.89 8.77
C ARG A 303 44.23 27.46 8.28
N ASP A 304 44.80 28.24 7.36
CA ASP A 304 46.18 28.03 6.92
C ASP A 304 47.19 28.49 7.99
N SER A 305 48.48 28.25 7.72
CA SER A 305 49.58 28.65 8.60
C SER A 305 49.71 30.18 8.81
N SER A 306 49.03 30.99 8.00
CA SER A 306 48.93 32.44 8.15
C SER A 306 47.65 32.90 8.87
N GLY A 307 46.82 31.96 9.33
CA GLY A 307 45.58 32.23 10.05
C GLY A 307 44.38 32.56 9.15
N ARG A 308 44.53 32.47 7.82
CA ARG A 308 43.45 32.73 6.87
C ARG A 308 42.50 31.55 6.78
N LEU A 309 41.22 31.83 6.60
CA LEU A 309 40.18 30.82 6.47
C LEU A 309 40.38 30.01 5.18
N VAL A 310 40.42 28.69 5.31
CA VAL A 310 40.57 27.75 4.19
C VAL A 310 39.31 26.92 4.00
N ALA A 311 38.65 26.48 5.07
CA ALA A 311 37.40 25.74 4.96
C ALA A 311 36.41 26.09 6.07
N VAL A 312 35.13 26.16 5.72
CA VAL A 312 34.03 26.35 6.68
C VAL A 312 32.73 25.85 6.08
N GLU A 313 31.85 25.34 6.93
CA GLU A 313 30.48 24.96 6.59
C GLU A 313 29.50 25.94 7.22
N ILE A 314 28.51 26.40 6.46
CA ILE A 314 27.45 27.29 6.89
C ILE A 314 26.12 26.59 6.62
N PRO A 315 25.38 26.16 7.66
CA PRO A 315 24.00 25.71 7.50
C PRO A 315 23.12 26.87 7.00
N TRP A 316 22.33 26.63 5.96
CA TRP A 316 21.32 27.58 5.51
C TRP A 316 19.97 27.19 6.10
N GLU A 317 19.42 28.03 6.97
CA GLU A 317 18.28 27.68 7.81
C GLU A 317 17.17 28.72 7.73
N ARG A 318 15.93 28.25 7.94
CA ARG A 318 14.77 29.12 8.15
C ARG A 318 14.16 28.86 9.53
N LEU A 319 13.97 29.94 10.28
CA LEU A 319 13.17 29.92 11.51
C LEU A 319 11.70 29.79 11.11
N GLU A 320 11.10 28.67 11.46
CA GLU A 320 9.66 28.45 11.25
C GLU A 320 8.86 29.20 12.32
N SER A 321 7.69 29.69 11.95
CA SER A 321 6.76 30.36 12.87
C SER A 321 5.34 29.81 12.69
N GLY A 322 4.51 29.88 13.73
CA GLY A 322 3.16 29.30 13.70
C GLY A 322 3.16 27.77 13.87
N GLU A 323 2.31 27.05 13.13
CA GLU A 323 2.12 25.59 13.24
C GLU A 323 3.40 24.79 12.96
N ASN A 324 4.28 25.30 12.10
CA ASN A 324 5.56 24.65 11.76
C ASN A 324 6.66 24.82 12.84
N ALA A 325 6.46 25.67 13.86
CA ALA A 325 7.44 25.87 14.93
C ALA A 325 7.64 24.59 15.78
N LEU A 326 6.64 23.70 15.80
CA LEU A 326 6.69 22.40 16.48
C LEU A 326 7.68 21.41 15.84
N MET A 327 8.01 21.58 14.55
CA MET A 327 8.92 20.71 13.79
C MET A 327 10.41 21.10 13.94
N GLY A 328 10.70 22.20 14.64
CA GLY A 328 12.05 22.79 14.70
C GLY A 328 12.40 23.61 13.45
N ASN A 329 13.65 24.06 13.36
CA ASN A 329 14.10 24.89 12.24
C ASN A 329 14.33 24.06 10.99
N THR A 330 13.98 24.62 9.83
CA THR A 330 14.16 23.94 8.55
C THR A 330 15.57 24.15 8.03
N LEU A 331 16.33 23.07 7.86
CA LEU A 331 17.58 23.09 7.08
C LEU A 331 17.24 23.16 5.58
N LEU A 332 17.51 24.30 4.97
CA LEU A 332 17.26 24.56 3.55
C LEU A 332 18.39 23.99 2.67
N GLY A 333 19.63 24.03 3.17
CA GLY A 333 20.80 23.47 2.51
C GLY A 333 22.07 23.64 3.32
N SER A 334 23.19 23.11 2.82
CA SER A 334 24.52 23.31 3.40
C SER A 334 25.44 24.03 2.42
N ILE A 335 26.12 25.09 2.89
CA ILE A 335 27.09 25.87 2.12
C ILE A 335 28.49 25.49 2.62
N ILE A 336 29.28 24.86 1.76
CA ILE A 336 30.64 24.41 2.06
C ILE A 336 31.61 25.28 1.28
N ILE A 337 32.44 26.04 2.00
CA ILE A 337 33.50 26.87 1.42
C ILE A 337 34.82 26.14 1.60
N THR A 338 35.61 26.02 0.54
CA THR A 338 36.95 25.43 0.58
C THR A 338 37.89 26.16 -0.40
N GLY A 339 38.79 26.98 0.13
CA GLY A 339 39.71 27.82 -0.62
C GLY A 339 38.97 28.77 -1.55
N GLN A 340 39.18 28.63 -2.86
CA GLN A 340 38.52 29.44 -3.91
C GLN A 340 37.27 28.76 -4.49
N LYS A 341 36.72 27.77 -3.79
CA LYS A 341 35.53 27.03 -4.22
C LYS A 341 34.45 27.12 -3.15
N MET A 342 33.22 27.23 -3.59
CA MET A 342 32.05 27.10 -2.74
C MET A 342 31.08 26.11 -3.38
N THR A 343 30.62 25.17 -2.57
CA THR A 343 29.65 24.14 -2.97
C THR A 343 28.42 24.30 -2.09
N VAL A 344 27.24 24.23 -2.70
CA VAL A 344 25.97 24.34 -1.98
C VAL A 344 25.12 23.12 -2.27
N GLU A 345 24.74 22.40 -1.23
CA GLU A 345 23.87 21.24 -1.31
C GLU A 345 22.45 21.62 -0.88
N VAL A 346 21.49 21.40 -1.77
CA VAL A 346 20.06 21.62 -1.54
C VAL A 346 19.28 20.41 -2.05
N ASN A 347 18.04 20.26 -1.61
CA ASN A 347 17.20 19.11 -1.94
C ASN A 347 16.06 19.43 -2.92
N SER A 348 16.04 20.61 -3.55
CA SER A 348 15.02 20.96 -4.56
C SER A 348 15.54 21.99 -5.56
N GLU A 349 14.88 22.06 -6.71
CA GLU A 349 15.12 23.12 -7.70
C GLU A 349 14.77 24.52 -7.18
N GLY A 350 13.65 24.64 -6.46
CA GLY A 350 13.20 25.90 -5.88
C GLY A 350 14.28 26.50 -4.97
N ARG A 351 14.81 25.69 -4.04
CA ARG A 351 15.90 26.08 -3.15
C ARG A 351 17.20 26.35 -3.91
N ALA A 352 17.51 25.60 -4.98
CA ALA A 352 18.67 25.85 -5.83
C ALA A 352 18.63 27.23 -6.51
N ARG A 353 17.47 27.62 -7.03
CA ARG A 353 17.28 28.96 -7.61
C ARG A 353 17.43 30.04 -6.53
N GLN A 354 16.76 29.86 -5.40
CA GLN A 354 16.78 30.81 -4.29
C GLN A 354 18.20 31.05 -3.76
N ILE A 355 18.96 30.00 -3.45
CA ILE A 355 20.30 30.17 -2.87
C ILE A 355 21.29 30.74 -3.88
N LYS A 356 21.12 30.44 -5.17
CA LYS A 356 21.92 31.03 -6.24
C LYS A 356 21.72 32.54 -6.29
N ASP A 357 20.48 33.02 -6.22
CA ASP A 357 20.18 34.45 -6.22
C ASP A 357 20.73 35.14 -4.96
N VAL A 358 20.57 34.52 -3.79
CA VAL A 358 21.14 35.03 -2.52
C VAL A 358 22.65 35.19 -2.63
N ILE A 359 23.36 34.17 -3.13
CA ILE A 359 24.82 34.17 -3.27
C ILE A 359 25.29 35.23 -4.27
N THR A 360 24.66 35.30 -5.44
CA THR A 360 25.03 36.27 -6.48
C THR A 360 24.79 37.70 -6.02
N ASN A 361 23.71 37.97 -5.28
CA ASN A 361 23.45 39.30 -4.72
C ASN A 361 24.41 39.67 -3.59
N ALA A 362 24.80 38.70 -2.74
CA ALA A 362 25.69 38.95 -1.61
C ALA A 362 27.16 39.16 -2.02
N LEU A 363 27.64 38.43 -3.03
CA LEU A 363 29.05 38.41 -3.43
C LEU A 363 29.35 39.14 -4.75
N GLY A 364 28.33 39.47 -5.55
CA GLY A 364 28.49 40.23 -6.80
C GLY A 364 29.54 39.63 -7.73
N ASP A 365 30.49 40.45 -8.18
CA ASP A 365 31.55 40.04 -9.12
C ASP A 365 32.57 39.05 -8.52
N SER A 366 32.59 38.88 -7.20
CA SER A 366 33.51 37.98 -6.48
C SER A 366 33.07 36.51 -6.48
N VAL A 367 31.93 36.18 -7.12
CA VAL A 367 31.44 34.80 -7.26
C VAL A 367 31.04 34.48 -8.70
N ARG A 368 31.36 33.27 -9.15
CA ARG A 368 30.98 32.77 -10.48
C ARG A 368 30.37 31.39 -10.37
N HIS A 369 29.10 31.25 -10.71
CA HIS A 369 28.45 29.94 -10.84
C HIS A 369 29.12 29.15 -11.96
N LYS A 370 29.49 27.89 -11.68
CA LYS A 370 30.17 27.00 -12.63
C LYS A 370 29.22 25.98 -13.21
N THR A 371 28.59 25.20 -12.34
CA THR A 371 27.66 24.14 -12.75
C THR A 371 26.71 23.82 -11.62
N THR A 372 25.60 23.17 -11.96
CA THR A 372 24.69 22.54 -11.01
C THR A 372 24.59 21.07 -11.39
N SER A 373 24.94 20.19 -10.47
CA SER A 373 24.83 18.75 -10.63
C SER A 373 23.52 18.27 -10.03
N LEU A 374 22.75 17.52 -10.81
CA LEU A 374 21.59 16.77 -10.33
C LEU A 374 22.07 15.40 -9.87
N HIS A 375 21.73 15.03 -8.64
CA HIS A 375 21.90 13.65 -8.18
C HIS A 375 20.55 12.95 -8.28
N SER A 376 20.51 11.84 -9.01
CA SER A 376 19.37 10.94 -8.90
C SER A 376 19.27 10.49 -7.44
N LEU A 377 18.06 10.48 -6.89
CA LEU A 377 17.73 9.80 -5.63
C LEU A 377 17.91 8.29 -5.82
N SER A 378 19.16 7.85 -5.95
CA SER A 378 19.48 6.45 -5.67
C SER A 378 19.22 6.26 -4.18
N ALA A 379 18.35 5.31 -3.83
CA ALA A 379 18.03 4.93 -2.45
C ALA A 379 19.28 5.03 -1.56
N PRO A 380 19.19 5.56 -0.33
CA PRO A 380 20.35 5.94 0.48
C PRO A 380 21.35 4.78 0.55
N GLY A 381 22.38 4.92 -0.28
CA GLY A 381 23.40 3.92 -0.56
C GLY A 381 24.78 4.46 -0.20
N GLY A 382 24.86 5.21 0.90
CA GLY A 382 26.13 5.44 1.58
C GLY A 382 26.59 4.12 2.18
N LYS A 383 27.85 3.74 1.93
CA LYS A 383 28.51 2.53 2.45
C LYS A 383 28.70 2.56 3.98
N LYS A 384 27.61 2.59 4.74
CA LYS A 384 27.49 1.94 6.04
C LYS A 384 26.57 0.75 5.82
N SER A 385 26.97 -0.43 6.28
CA SER A 385 26.08 -1.60 6.16
C SER A 385 24.74 -1.25 6.80
N LYS A 386 23.61 -1.51 6.13
CA LYS A 386 22.27 -1.31 6.73
C LYS A 386 22.15 -2.03 8.08
N THR A 387 22.92 -3.10 8.29
CA THR A 387 23.04 -3.79 9.59
C THR A 387 23.70 -2.94 10.67
N ASP A 388 24.79 -2.23 10.37
CA ASP A 388 25.55 -1.46 11.37
C ASP A 388 24.76 -0.23 11.84
N ALA A 389 24.02 0.41 10.93
CA ALA A 389 23.14 1.54 11.26
C ALA A 389 21.92 1.08 12.08
N MET A 390 21.34 -0.08 11.75
CA MET A 390 20.22 -0.67 12.49
C MET A 390 20.65 -1.15 13.89
N GLU A 391 21.84 -1.78 14.01
CA GLU A 391 22.40 -2.18 15.30
C GLU A 391 22.73 -0.97 16.17
N SER A 392 23.33 0.09 15.60
CA SER A 392 23.60 1.33 16.32
C SER A 392 22.32 2.03 16.80
N HIS A 393 21.29 2.05 15.96
CA HIS A 393 19.97 2.61 16.30
C HIS A 393 19.25 1.76 17.37
N ASN A 394 19.32 0.43 17.27
CA ASN A 394 18.79 -0.46 18.30
C ASN A 394 19.53 -0.30 19.64
N MET A 395 20.85 -0.14 19.63
CA MET A 395 21.64 0.15 20.84
C MET A 395 21.30 1.51 21.47
N LEU A 396 20.97 2.53 20.66
CA LEU A 396 20.48 3.82 21.15
C LEU A 396 19.11 3.69 21.84
N LEU A 397 18.23 2.81 21.35
CA LEU A 397 16.93 2.52 21.96
C LEU A 397 17.00 1.74 23.28
N GLU A 398 18.19 1.25 23.68
CA GLU A 398 18.43 0.60 24.98
C GLU A 398 18.71 1.60 26.11
N ASP A 399 18.98 2.88 25.81
CA ASP A 399 19.10 3.93 26.83
C ASP A 399 17.71 4.28 27.40
N PRO A 400 17.47 4.08 28.72
CA PRO A 400 16.18 4.36 29.34
C PRO A 400 15.73 5.82 29.25
N GLN A 401 16.67 6.79 29.27
CA GLN A 401 16.34 8.22 29.18
C GLN A 401 15.92 8.58 27.76
N LEU A 402 16.71 8.19 26.77
CA LEU A 402 16.39 8.42 25.36
C LEU A 402 15.09 7.71 24.95
N ARG A 403 14.87 6.49 25.45
CA ARG A 403 13.64 5.74 25.19
C ARG A 403 12.41 6.44 25.78
N ALA A 404 12.51 6.98 26.99
CA ALA A 404 11.42 7.74 27.61
C ALA A 404 11.12 9.05 26.86
N GLU A 405 12.16 9.76 26.40
CA GLU A 405 11.99 10.96 25.57
C GLU A 405 11.33 10.65 24.22
N LEU A 406 11.77 9.59 23.53
CA LEU A 406 11.18 9.14 22.27
C LEU A 406 9.72 8.68 22.46
N GLU A 407 9.44 7.94 23.55
CA GLU A 407 8.08 7.54 23.90
C GLU A 407 7.17 8.76 24.07
N GLN A 408 7.62 9.77 24.81
CA GLN A 408 6.85 11.00 24.99
C GLN A 408 6.62 11.73 23.66
N ARG A 409 7.64 11.80 22.79
CA ARG A 409 7.50 12.39 21.45
C ARG A 409 6.45 11.66 20.60
N PHE A 410 6.39 10.33 20.66
CA PHE A 410 5.36 9.57 19.95
C PHE A 410 3.96 9.81 20.53
N ILE A 411 3.83 9.89 21.85
CA ILE A 411 2.57 10.24 22.50
C ILE A 411 2.10 11.63 22.07
N ASP A 412 3.00 12.62 22.08
CA ASP A 412 2.69 13.99 21.66
C ASP A 412 2.33 14.04 20.17
N HIS A 413 3.06 13.31 19.33
CA HIS A 413 2.75 13.17 17.90
C HIS A 413 1.32 12.64 17.67
N TRP A 414 0.96 11.51 18.29
CA TRP A 414 -0.37 10.92 18.14
C TRP A 414 -1.47 11.77 18.76
N SER A 415 -1.18 12.50 19.85
CA SER A 415 -2.12 13.45 20.44
C SER A 415 -2.40 14.62 19.50
N ASN A 416 -1.36 15.19 18.88
CA ASN A 416 -1.53 16.25 17.89
C ASN A 416 -2.23 15.74 16.62
N TRP A 417 -1.95 14.49 16.21
CA TRP A 417 -2.56 13.86 15.05
C TRP A 417 -4.09 13.82 15.17
N LEU A 418 -4.65 13.64 16.38
CA LEU A 418 -6.09 13.61 16.63
C LEU A 418 -6.82 14.89 16.22
N ASP A 419 -6.14 16.03 16.29
CA ASP A 419 -6.70 17.36 16.04
C ASP A 419 -6.17 17.98 14.73
N SER A 420 -5.29 17.28 14.02
CA SER A 420 -4.70 17.73 12.76
C SER A 420 -5.58 17.35 11.56
N PRO A 421 -5.87 18.28 10.63
CA PRO A 421 -6.52 17.98 9.35
C PRO A 421 -5.75 16.94 8.54
N LEU A 422 -6.44 15.90 8.06
CA LEU A 422 -5.82 14.85 7.25
C LEU A 422 -6.36 14.82 5.82
N PRO A 423 -5.49 14.80 4.79
CA PRO A 423 -5.92 14.63 3.40
C PRO A 423 -6.76 13.35 3.19
N ALA A 424 -6.35 12.25 3.84
CA ALA A 424 -7.06 10.97 3.83
C ALA A 424 -8.50 11.04 4.38
N LEU A 425 -8.80 12.06 5.19
CA LEU A 425 -10.13 12.33 5.73
C LEU A 425 -10.78 13.56 5.07
N LYS A 426 -10.34 13.95 3.86
CA LYS A 426 -10.88 15.12 3.12
C LYS A 426 -10.69 16.44 3.89
N GLY A 427 -9.60 16.55 4.65
CA GLY A 427 -9.18 17.78 5.32
C GLY A 427 -9.81 18.04 6.69
N ILE A 428 -10.53 17.07 7.28
CA ILE A 428 -10.96 17.16 8.69
C ILE A 428 -10.02 16.36 9.59
N SER A 429 -10.08 16.62 10.89
CA SER A 429 -9.30 15.89 11.90
C SER A 429 -9.90 14.52 12.24
N PRO A 430 -9.10 13.56 12.76
CA PRO A 430 -9.61 12.29 13.28
C PRO A 430 -10.70 12.45 14.33
N ARG A 431 -10.59 13.45 15.22
CA ARG A 431 -11.60 13.72 16.25
C ARG A 431 -12.93 14.15 15.65
N GLU A 432 -12.90 15.01 14.63
CA GLU A 432 -14.11 15.41 13.89
C GLU A 432 -14.70 14.24 13.09
N ALA A 433 -13.89 13.46 12.40
CA ALA A 433 -14.34 12.31 11.63
C ALA A 433 -15.02 11.26 12.52
N ALA A 434 -14.46 10.99 13.71
CA ALA A 434 -14.97 10.02 14.67
C ALA A 434 -16.35 10.39 15.28
N ALA A 435 -16.93 11.55 14.92
CA ALA A 435 -18.30 11.90 15.27
C ALA A 435 -19.35 11.03 14.54
N THR A 436 -18.97 10.37 13.44
CA THR A 436 -19.84 9.47 12.65
C THR A 436 -19.36 8.03 12.73
N SER A 437 -20.25 7.05 12.53
CA SER A 437 -19.84 5.63 12.47
C SER A 437 -18.88 5.35 11.31
N GLU A 438 -19.13 5.98 10.16
CA GLU A 438 -18.28 5.89 8.97
C GLU A 438 -16.89 6.47 9.23
N GLY A 439 -16.82 7.69 9.79
CA GLY A 439 -15.55 8.31 10.11
C GLY A 439 -14.79 7.59 11.22
N ARG A 440 -15.46 6.97 12.19
CA ARG A 440 -14.83 6.06 13.16
C ARG A 440 -14.13 4.88 12.47
N GLU A 441 -14.80 4.27 11.50
CA GLU A 441 -14.24 3.14 10.75
C GLU A 441 -13.03 3.56 9.90
N LYS A 442 -13.08 4.75 9.27
CA LYS A 442 -11.94 5.33 8.54
C LYS A 442 -10.75 5.62 9.45
N VAL A 443 -11.00 6.23 10.60
CA VAL A 443 -9.93 6.55 11.57
C VAL A 443 -9.32 5.27 12.13
N GLN A 444 -10.13 4.27 12.44
CA GLN A 444 -9.64 2.95 12.87
C GLN A 444 -8.74 2.31 11.81
N ALA A 445 -9.12 2.36 10.54
CA ALA A 445 -8.32 1.84 9.43
C ALA A 445 -6.94 2.53 9.32
N LEU A 446 -6.87 3.85 9.52
CA LEU A 446 -5.60 4.58 9.55
C LEU A 446 -4.71 4.15 10.73
N LEU A 447 -5.30 4.00 11.92
CA LEU A 447 -4.59 3.55 13.13
C LEU A 447 -4.09 2.11 13.01
N ASP A 448 -4.89 1.22 12.41
CA ASP A 448 -4.51 -0.16 12.15
C ASP A 448 -3.36 -0.24 11.14
N SER A 449 -3.38 0.59 10.10
CA SER A 449 -2.27 0.67 9.15
C SER A 449 -0.97 1.14 9.80
N ALA A 450 -1.04 2.14 10.68
CA ALA A 450 0.12 2.61 11.40
C ALA A 450 0.67 1.55 12.38
N ALA A 451 -0.22 0.82 13.05
CA ALA A 451 0.17 -0.25 13.98
C ALA A 451 0.82 -1.45 13.27
N SER A 452 0.54 -1.66 11.99
CA SER A 452 1.12 -2.74 11.18
C SER A 452 2.50 -2.40 10.60
N ASN A 453 2.97 -1.15 10.75
CA ASN A 453 4.22 -0.71 10.14
C ASN A 453 5.46 -1.27 10.88
N LYS A 454 6.24 -2.12 10.22
CA LYS A 454 7.37 -2.84 10.86
C LYS A 454 8.58 -1.91 11.00
N GLY A 455 8.90 -1.51 12.24
CA GLY A 455 10.08 -0.70 12.55
C GLY A 455 10.63 -0.94 13.97
N PRO A 456 11.88 -0.53 14.26
CA PRO A 456 12.50 -0.70 15.57
C PRO A 456 11.75 0.07 16.69
N GLU A 457 11.00 1.10 16.33
CA GLU A 457 10.22 1.94 17.23
C GLU A 457 8.75 1.48 17.38
N LEU A 458 8.38 0.31 16.82
CA LEU A 458 7.00 -0.20 16.82
C LEU A 458 6.36 -0.21 18.22
N GLU A 459 7.09 -0.66 19.24
CA GLU A 459 6.59 -0.70 20.62
C GLU A 459 6.30 0.70 21.19
N LEU A 460 7.07 1.71 20.77
CA LEU A 460 6.90 3.09 21.22
C LEU A 460 5.71 3.74 20.52
N GLN A 461 5.55 3.50 19.22
CA GLN A 461 4.39 3.96 18.45
C GLN A 461 3.09 3.34 18.95
N ALA A 462 3.12 2.05 19.32
CA ALA A 462 1.93 1.33 19.78
C ALA A 462 1.22 2.01 20.95
N LYS A 463 1.97 2.59 21.90
CA LYS A 463 1.39 3.31 23.05
C LYS A 463 0.65 4.58 22.64
N GLY A 464 1.23 5.36 21.72
CA GLY A 464 0.57 6.55 21.17
C GLY A 464 -0.70 6.21 20.39
N ILE A 465 -0.66 5.13 19.60
CA ILE A 465 -1.82 4.60 18.86
C ILE A 465 -2.92 4.13 19.84
N GLU A 466 -2.57 3.41 20.90
CA GLU A 466 -3.52 2.97 21.92
C GLU A 466 -4.17 4.16 22.66
N LEU A 467 -3.40 5.21 22.95
CA LEU A 467 -3.92 6.44 23.52
C LEU A 467 -4.92 7.10 22.55
N ALA A 468 -4.56 7.21 21.27
CA ALA A 468 -5.44 7.76 20.25
C ALA A 468 -6.76 6.97 20.13
N ARG A 469 -6.70 5.63 20.09
CA ARG A 469 -7.91 4.77 20.12
C ARG A 469 -8.76 5.05 21.35
N LYS A 470 -8.13 5.13 22.53
CA LYS A 470 -8.83 5.38 23.79
C LYS A 470 -9.53 6.75 23.82
N GLU A 471 -8.89 7.80 23.31
CA GLU A 471 -9.50 9.14 23.26
C GLU A 471 -10.70 9.21 22.31
N LEU A 472 -10.64 8.49 21.19
CA LEU A 472 -11.72 8.42 20.22
C LEU A 472 -12.82 7.43 20.58
N GLY A 473 -12.56 6.56 21.57
CA GLY A 473 -13.47 5.49 21.99
C GLY A 473 -13.65 4.44 20.89
N LEU A 474 -12.53 4.00 20.31
CA LEU A 474 -12.43 2.97 19.28
C LEU A 474 -11.96 1.62 19.85
#